data_AF-A0A6V8K0E6-F1
#
_entry.id   AF-A0A6V8K0E6-F1
#
_cell.length_a   1.000
_cell.length_b   1.000
_cell.length_c   1.000
_cell.angle_alpha   90.00
_cell.angle_beta   90.00
_cell.angle_gamma   90.00
#
_symmetry.space_group_name_H-M   'P 1'
#
loop_
_entity.id
_entity.type
_entity.pdbx_description
1 polymer ?
#
loop_
_entity_poly.entity_id
_entity_poly.type
_entity_poly.pdbx_seq_one_letter_code
_entity_poly.pdbx_strand_id
1 'polypeptide(L)'
;MLDSVVNLAHSAVSTIATGVEPAFGPAATAAAIVLFTVAVRLLISPLSWAQIRGARVSPLAGCLPALVQAPFFFLMYRLFTKPGDLLDATLAGVPLGHHLTDGLSLSAVLVYAVLLALLTALARLSARRMREAPVAAAPSPEVERMQEQMRRLMVLLPYGTLAVAAFVPLAAGLYLVTTTAWTALEQGVLRRYR
;
A
#
# COMPACT_ATOMS: atom_id res chain seq x y z
N MET A 1 14.68 1.67 21.22
CA MET A 1 14.35 2.60 20.11
C MET A 1 13.09 2.17 19.36
N LEU A 2 13.01 0.93 18.85
CA LEU A 2 11.86 0.48 18.05
C LEU A 2 10.54 0.52 18.84
N ASP A 3 10.52 0.13 20.11
CA ASP A 3 9.29 0.20 20.93
C ASP A 3 8.84 1.64 21.20
N SER A 4 9.77 2.58 21.35
CA SER A 4 9.45 4.02 21.48
C SER A 4 8.78 4.57 20.22
N VAL A 5 9.28 4.16 19.05
CA VAL A 5 8.68 4.53 17.75
C VAL A 5 7.29 3.92 17.58
N VAL A 6 7.13 2.65 18.00
CA VAL A 6 5.82 1.97 17.96
C VAL A 6 4.82 2.68 18.87
N ASN A 7 5.21 3.05 20.09
CA ASN A 7 4.34 3.75 21.02
C ASN A 7 3.94 5.14 20.49
N LEU A 8 4.89 5.88 19.90
CA LEU A 8 4.60 7.18 19.30
C LEU A 8 3.57 7.06 18.16
N ALA A 9 3.74 6.08 17.29
CA ALA A 9 2.81 5.84 16.19
C ALA A 9 1.42 5.42 16.69
N HIS A 10 1.37 4.54 17.70
CA HIS A 10 0.13 4.15 18.35
C HIS A 10 -0.61 5.37 18.92
N SER A 11 0.09 6.23 19.67
CA SER A 11 -0.48 7.47 20.20
C SER A 11 -0.96 8.40 19.09
N ALA A 12 -0.21 8.54 18.00
CA ALA A 12 -0.61 9.37 16.87
C ALA A 12 -1.88 8.84 16.20
N VAL A 13 -1.95 7.53 15.91
CA VAL A 13 -3.14 6.90 15.31
C VAL A 13 -4.34 6.99 16.24
N SER A 14 -4.16 6.74 17.55
CA SER A 14 -5.22 6.88 18.55
C SER A 14 -5.75 8.32 18.63
N THR A 15 -4.85 9.32 18.64
CA THR A 15 -5.23 10.74 18.65
C THR A 15 -6.03 11.12 17.40
N ILE A 16 -5.61 10.64 16.23
CA ILE A 16 -6.36 10.85 14.98
C ILE A 16 -7.72 10.16 15.06
N ALA A 17 -7.77 8.92 15.56
CA ALA A 17 -9.01 8.15 15.67
C ALA A 17 -10.04 8.86 16.54
N THR A 18 -9.67 9.33 17.74
CA THR A 18 -10.55 10.11 18.61
C THR A 18 -10.99 11.42 17.94
N GLY A 19 -10.10 12.08 17.20
CA GLY A 19 -10.43 13.31 16.48
C GLY A 19 -11.44 13.11 15.35
N VAL A 20 -11.44 11.95 14.69
CA VAL A 20 -12.33 11.64 13.56
C VAL A 20 -13.53 10.77 13.94
N GLU A 21 -13.59 10.29 15.18
CA GLU A 21 -14.71 9.54 15.76
C GLU A 21 -16.09 10.16 15.51
N PRO A 22 -16.34 11.47 15.70
CA PRO A 22 -17.67 12.03 15.46
C PRO A 22 -18.15 11.91 14.01
N ALA A 23 -17.22 11.79 13.05
CA ALA A 23 -17.55 11.67 11.63
C ALA A 23 -17.60 10.21 11.15
N PHE A 24 -16.79 9.32 11.73
CA PHE A 24 -16.59 7.94 11.23
C PHE A 24 -17.08 6.85 12.18
N GLY A 25 -17.44 7.18 13.43
CA GLY A 25 -17.96 6.25 14.43
C GLY A 25 -17.07 5.01 14.59
N PRO A 26 -17.63 3.78 14.49
CA PRO A 26 -16.83 2.55 14.60
C PRO A 26 -15.65 2.46 13.63
N ALA A 27 -15.76 3.08 12.46
CA ALA A 27 -14.71 3.08 11.43
C ALA A 27 -13.62 4.14 11.67
N ALA A 28 -13.64 4.89 12.77
CA ALA A 28 -12.70 5.97 13.05
C ALA A 28 -11.24 5.50 13.06
N THR A 29 -10.98 4.31 13.62
CA THR A 29 -9.63 3.72 13.61
C THR A 29 -9.19 3.36 12.18
N ALA A 30 -10.10 2.86 11.34
CA ALA A 30 -9.81 2.58 9.94
C ALA A 30 -9.48 3.89 9.18
N ALA A 31 -10.27 4.94 9.41
CA ALA A 31 -10.01 6.27 8.85
C ALA A 31 -8.67 6.84 9.34
N ALA A 32 -8.34 6.66 10.62
CA ALA A 32 -7.07 7.09 11.19
C ALA A 32 -5.86 6.39 10.55
N ILE A 33 -5.95 5.09 10.27
CA ILE A 33 -4.90 4.37 9.51
C ILE A 33 -4.71 5.00 8.13
N VAL A 34 -5.80 5.26 7.40
CA VAL A 34 -5.76 5.87 6.06
C VAL A 34 -5.15 7.27 6.11
N LEU A 35 -5.62 8.13 7.01
CA LEU A 35 -5.15 9.50 7.19
C LEU A 35 -3.68 9.55 7.61
N PHE A 36 -3.29 8.71 8.57
CA PHE A 36 -1.90 8.60 9.01
C PHE A 36 -0.99 8.14 7.84
N THR A 37 -1.43 7.15 7.07
CA THR A 37 -0.70 6.70 5.87
C THR A 37 -0.54 7.83 4.85
N VAL A 38 -1.60 8.59 4.59
CA VAL A 38 -1.57 9.75 3.68
C VAL A 38 -0.63 10.84 4.20
N ALA A 39 -0.67 11.16 5.50
CA ALA A 39 0.20 12.16 6.11
C ALA A 39 1.69 11.77 5.99
N VAL A 40 2.02 10.51 6.27
CA VAL A 40 3.38 9.98 6.10
C VAL A 40 3.80 10.02 4.63
N ARG A 41 2.91 9.63 3.71
CA ARG A 41 3.18 9.70 2.26
C ARG A 41 3.39 11.13 1.77
N LEU A 42 2.63 12.09 2.28
CA LEU A 42 2.83 13.52 2.00
C LEU A 42 4.19 14.01 2.49
N LEU A 43 4.62 13.59 3.69
CA LEU A 43 5.92 13.93 4.26
C LEU A 43 7.10 13.35 3.45
N ILE A 44 6.94 12.13 2.92
CA ILE A 44 7.99 11.43 2.17
C ILE A 44 7.98 11.81 0.67
N SER A 45 6.83 12.18 0.09
CA SER A 45 6.68 12.54 -1.32
C SER A 45 7.76 13.50 -1.83
N PRO A 46 8.11 14.63 -1.17
CA PRO A 46 9.14 15.52 -1.69
C PRO A 46 10.51 14.85 -1.91
N LEU A 47 10.85 13.83 -1.11
CA LEU A 47 12.07 13.03 -1.29
C LEU A 47 11.98 12.15 -2.54
N SER A 48 10.83 11.52 -2.78
CA SER A 48 10.57 10.73 -4.00
C SER A 48 10.71 11.60 -5.26
N TRP A 49 10.24 12.86 -5.20
CA TRP A 49 10.36 13.81 -6.31
C TRP A 49 11.80 14.30 -6.55
N ALA A 50 12.60 14.43 -5.48
CA ALA A 50 14.01 14.76 -5.60
C ALA A 50 14.80 13.61 -6.24
N GLN A 51 14.47 12.36 -5.92
CA GLN A 51 15.12 11.17 -6.49
C GLN A 51 14.85 11.00 -7.99
N ILE A 52 13.60 11.20 -8.43
CA ILE A 52 13.23 11.10 -9.86
C ILE A 52 13.94 12.17 -10.71
N ARG A 53 14.18 13.36 -10.13
CA ARG A 53 14.88 14.46 -10.82
C ARG A 53 16.40 14.34 -10.76
N GLY A 54 16.95 13.73 -9.71
CA GLY A 54 18.40 13.66 -9.47
C GLY A 54 19.09 12.36 -9.90
N ALA A 55 18.37 11.26 -10.10
CA ALA A 55 19.00 9.96 -10.36
C ALA A 55 19.34 9.73 -11.85
N ARG A 56 20.64 9.55 -12.12
CA ARG A 56 21.11 8.76 -13.26
C ARG A 56 20.50 7.36 -13.14
N VAL A 57 20.00 6.83 -14.25
CA VAL A 57 19.21 5.59 -14.34
C VAL A 57 19.93 4.43 -13.65
N SER A 58 19.54 4.14 -12.41
CA SER A 58 20.05 3.03 -11.60
C SER A 58 18.89 2.04 -11.39
N PRO A 59 19.02 0.76 -11.76
CA PRO A 59 17.97 -0.23 -11.57
C PRO A 59 17.59 -0.43 -10.09
N LEU A 60 18.47 -0.07 -9.16
CA LEU A 60 18.23 -0.13 -7.72
C LEU A 60 17.46 1.08 -7.16
N ALA A 61 17.33 2.18 -7.93
CA ALA A 61 16.46 3.28 -7.55
C ALA A 61 14.98 2.86 -7.47
N GLY A 62 14.61 1.76 -8.12
CA GLY A 62 13.25 1.18 -8.04
C GLY A 62 12.98 0.38 -6.76
N CYS A 63 14.01 -0.18 -6.10
CA CYS A 63 13.85 -0.94 -4.85
C CYS A 63 14.06 -0.08 -3.58
N LEU A 64 14.73 1.06 -3.70
CA LEU A 64 14.93 2.00 -2.60
C LEU A 64 13.60 2.48 -1.94
N PRO A 65 12.54 2.80 -2.70
CA PRO A 65 11.24 3.20 -2.12
C PRO A 65 10.58 2.08 -1.30
N ALA A 66 10.80 0.82 -1.69
CA ALA A 66 10.31 -0.33 -0.95
C ALA A 66 11.06 -0.51 0.38
N LEU A 67 12.38 -0.29 0.39
CA LEU A 67 13.19 -0.31 1.61
C LEU A 67 12.85 0.82 2.58
N VAL A 68 12.58 2.03 2.07
CA VAL A 68 12.12 3.16 2.89
C VAL A 68 10.71 2.93 3.46
N GLN A 69 9.90 2.06 2.83
CA GLN A 69 8.56 1.69 3.33
C GLN A 69 8.54 0.51 4.30
N ALA A 70 9.60 -0.30 4.36
CA ALA A 70 9.70 -1.43 5.28
C ALA A 70 9.42 -1.08 6.76
N PRO A 71 9.86 0.10 7.30
CA PRO A 71 9.56 0.49 8.67
C PRO A 71 8.07 0.63 8.94
N PHE A 72 7.28 1.11 7.97
CA PHE A 72 5.85 1.33 8.14
C PHE A 72 5.07 0.02 8.11
N PHE A 73 5.40 -0.89 7.19
CA PHE A 73 4.79 -2.22 7.18
C PHE A 73 5.06 -2.96 8.49
N PHE A 74 6.29 -2.88 9.00
CA PHE A 74 6.68 -3.49 10.27
C PHE A 74 5.98 -2.84 11.48
N LEU A 75 5.83 -1.52 11.45
CA LEU A 75 5.11 -0.74 12.46
C LEU A 75 3.63 -1.12 12.51
N MET A 76 2.98 -1.21 11.35
CA MET A 76 1.58 -1.59 11.26
C MET A 76 1.40 -3.06 11.66
N TYR A 77 2.24 -3.98 11.18
CA TYR A 77 2.23 -5.38 11.61
C TYR A 77 2.33 -5.52 13.13
N ARG A 78 3.29 -4.82 13.78
CA ARG A 78 3.43 -4.84 15.25
C ARG A 78 2.29 -4.17 16.00
N LEU A 79 1.73 -3.08 15.44
CA LEU A 79 0.60 -2.36 16.03
C LEU A 79 -0.63 -3.27 16.15
N PHE A 80 -0.78 -4.23 15.21
CA PHE A 80 -1.90 -5.16 15.14
C PHE A 80 -1.53 -6.61 15.47
N THR A 81 -0.36 -6.88 16.07
CA THR A 81 -0.03 -8.19 16.66
C THR A 81 0.13 -8.15 18.18
N LYS A 82 0.03 -6.97 18.81
CA LYS A 82 -0.05 -6.82 20.26
C LYS A 82 -1.50 -6.56 20.69
N PRO A 83 -2.06 -7.27 21.68
CA PRO A 83 -3.41 -7.01 22.20
C PRO A 83 -3.59 -5.56 22.65
N GLY A 84 -4.72 -4.92 22.30
CA GLY A 84 -5.08 -3.56 22.70
C GLY A 84 -6.22 -2.96 21.86
N ASP A 85 -6.77 -1.81 22.29
CA ASP A 85 -7.99 -1.20 21.76
C ASP A 85 -8.05 -1.02 20.22
N LEU A 86 -6.91 -0.85 19.54
CA LEU A 86 -6.88 -0.71 18.09
C LEU A 86 -7.25 -2.01 17.35
N LEU A 87 -7.05 -3.18 17.96
CA LEU A 87 -7.42 -4.48 17.37
C LEU A 87 -8.92 -4.75 17.45
N ASP A 88 -9.56 -4.27 18.52
CA ASP A 88 -10.99 -4.44 18.75
C ASP A 88 -11.84 -3.45 17.93
N ALA A 89 -11.21 -2.40 17.40
CA ALA A 89 -11.87 -1.49 16.46
C ALA A 89 -12.32 -2.24 15.20
N THR A 90 -13.49 -1.88 14.68
CA THR A 90 -14.13 -2.61 13.58
C THR A 90 -14.37 -1.73 12.36
N LEU A 91 -14.24 -2.33 11.18
CA LEU A 91 -14.71 -1.72 9.93
C LEU A 91 -15.92 -2.53 9.44
N ALA A 92 -17.08 -1.89 9.40
CA ALA A 92 -18.36 -2.55 9.06
C ALA A 92 -18.62 -3.84 9.87
N GLY A 93 -18.26 -3.82 11.17
CA GLY A 93 -18.43 -4.95 12.08
C GLY A 93 -17.34 -6.01 12.01
N VAL A 94 -16.31 -5.84 11.17
CA VAL A 94 -15.16 -6.74 11.06
C VAL A 94 -13.98 -6.16 11.84
N PRO A 95 -13.40 -6.86 12.82
CA PRO A 95 -12.23 -6.38 13.55
C PRO A 95 -11.09 -6.02 12.60
N LEU A 96 -10.38 -4.93 12.87
CA LEU A 96 -9.25 -4.50 12.06
C LEU A 96 -8.07 -5.49 12.11
N GLY A 97 -7.99 -6.28 13.18
CA GLY A 97 -7.08 -7.41 13.32
C GLY A 97 -7.51 -8.71 12.64
N HIS A 98 -8.73 -8.78 12.09
CA HIS A 98 -9.26 -9.99 11.47
C HIS A 98 -8.41 -10.42 10.27
N HIS A 99 -8.16 -11.72 10.11
CA HIS A 99 -7.53 -12.35 8.95
C HIS A 99 -8.58 -13.15 8.17
N LEU A 100 -8.38 -13.37 6.87
CA LEU A 100 -9.29 -14.24 6.08
C LEU A 100 -9.39 -15.67 6.62
N THR A 101 -8.38 -16.11 7.38
CA THR A 101 -8.33 -17.43 8.03
C THR A 101 -9.15 -17.53 9.31
N ASP A 102 -9.58 -16.41 9.88
CA ASP A 102 -10.26 -16.39 11.19
C ASP A 102 -11.76 -16.72 11.07
N GLY A 103 -12.30 -16.70 9.85
CA GLY A 103 -13.69 -17.06 9.55
C GLY A 103 -14.28 -16.26 8.39
N LEU A 104 -15.39 -16.77 7.82
CA LEU A 104 -16.07 -16.16 6.67
C LEU A 104 -17.48 -15.70 7.04
N SER A 105 -17.59 -14.64 7.84
CA SER A 105 -18.86 -13.94 8.03
C SER A 105 -19.24 -13.16 6.77
N LEU A 106 -20.54 -12.88 6.56
CA LEU A 106 -21.00 -12.10 5.41
C LEU A 106 -20.33 -10.71 5.37
N SER A 107 -20.23 -10.03 6.51
CA SER A 107 -19.55 -8.74 6.63
C SER A 107 -18.08 -8.84 6.25
N ALA A 108 -17.36 -9.87 6.72
CA ALA A 108 -15.97 -10.10 6.35
C ALA A 108 -15.83 -10.31 4.84
N VAL A 109 -16.65 -11.18 4.24
CA VAL A 109 -16.61 -11.42 2.79
C VAL A 109 -16.82 -10.14 2.00
N LEU A 110 -17.80 -9.31 2.36
CA LEU A 110 -18.07 -8.04 1.66
C LEU A 110 -16.91 -7.05 1.80
N VAL A 111 -16.38 -6.87 3.02
CA VAL A 111 -15.25 -5.96 3.28
C VAL A 111 -14.01 -6.40 2.50
N TYR A 112 -13.65 -7.67 2.56
CA TYR A 112 -12.50 -8.20 1.81
C TYR A 112 -12.73 -8.19 0.30
N ALA A 113 -13.96 -8.42 -0.18
CA ALA A 113 -14.28 -8.32 -1.61
C ALA A 113 -14.07 -6.90 -2.13
N VAL A 114 -14.51 -5.89 -1.40
CA VAL A 114 -14.26 -4.48 -1.74
C VAL A 114 -12.76 -4.19 -1.74
N LEU A 115 -12.04 -4.61 -0.71
CA LEU A 115 -10.60 -4.41 -0.58
C LEU A 115 -9.82 -5.04 -1.75
N LEU A 116 -10.11 -6.30 -2.07
CA LEU A 116 -9.48 -7.02 -3.19
C LEU A 116 -9.87 -6.44 -4.54
N ALA A 117 -11.10 -5.95 -4.71
CA ALA A 117 -11.53 -5.26 -5.93
C ALA A 117 -10.73 -3.97 -6.14
N LEU A 118 -10.53 -3.17 -5.08
CA LEU A 118 -9.71 -1.96 -5.12
C LEU A 118 -8.24 -2.28 -5.46
N LEU A 119 -7.63 -3.25 -4.77
CA LEU A 119 -6.26 -3.68 -5.09
C LEU A 119 -6.14 -4.21 -6.51
N THR A 120 -7.12 -4.95 -7.00
CA THR A 120 -7.14 -5.46 -8.39
C THR A 120 -7.23 -4.32 -9.39
N ALA A 121 -8.08 -3.32 -9.14
CA ALA A 121 -8.18 -2.13 -9.98
C ALA A 121 -6.85 -1.36 -10.02
N LEU A 122 -6.20 -1.17 -8.87
CA LEU A 122 -4.89 -0.52 -8.77
C LEU A 122 -3.77 -1.32 -9.44
N ALA A 123 -3.76 -2.65 -9.30
CA ALA A 123 -2.82 -3.53 -9.96
C ALA A 123 -2.99 -3.46 -11.49
N ARG A 124 -4.25 -3.51 -11.99
CA ARG A 124 -4.55 -3.34 -13.42
C ARG A 124 -4.11 -1.97 -13.93
N LEU A 125 -4.36 -0.91 -13.18
CA LEU A 125 -3.93 0.44 -13.55
C LEU A 125 -2.40 0.55 -13.64
N SER A 126 -1.69 -0.06 -12.70
CA SER A 126 -0.22 -0.12 -12.68
C SER A 126 0.32 -0.94 -13.85
N ALA A 127 -0.27 -2.11 -14.11
CA ALA A 127 0.07 -2.99 -15.23
C ALA A 127 -0.18 -2.32 -16.59
N ARG A 128 -1.30 -1.60 -16.76
CA ARG A 128 -1.62 -0.84 -17.98
C ARG A 128 -0.54 0.21 -18.27
N ARG A 129 -0.16 1.00 -17.27
CA ARG A 129 0.86 2.05 -17.41
C ARG A 129 2.24 1.52 -17.77
N MET A 130 2.55 0.30 -17.34
CA MET A 130 3.82 -0.37 -17.64
C MET A 130 3.82 -0.97 -19.06
N ARG A 131 2.68 -1.48 -19.52
CA ARG A 131 2.50 -1.96 -20.91
C ARG A 131 2.59 -0.84 -21.94
N GLU A 132 2.12 0.35 -21.57
CA GLU A 132 2.19 1.56 -22.39
C GLU A 132 3.57 2.25 -22.36
N ALA A 133 4.51 1.78 -21.53
CA ALA A 133 5.85 2.36 -21.49
C ALA A 133 6.61 2.04 -22.80
N PRO A 134 7.26 3.03 -23.44
CA PRO A 134 8.06 2.78 -24.63
C PRO A 134 9.17 1.78 -24.33
N VAL A 135 9.30 0.78 -25.18
CA VAL A 135 10.40 -0.20 -25.13
C VAL A 135 11.36 0.13 -26.27
N ALA A 136 12.65 0.22 -25.95
CA ALA A 136 13.68 0.42 -26.97
C ALA A 136 13.73 -0.79 -27.92
N ALA A 137 13.91 -0.54 -29.21
CA ALA A 137 14.01 -1.61 -30.20
C ALA A 137 15.14 -2.59 -29.83
N ALA A 138 14.83 -3.89 -29.86
CA ALA A 138 15.79 -4.92 -29.56
C ALA A 138 16.80 -5.08 -30.72
N PRO A 139 18.11 -5.13 -30.44
CA PRO A 139 19.14 -5.33 -31.48
C PRO A 139 19.20 -6.76 -32.03
N SER A 140 18.57 -7.74 -31.36
CA SER A 140 18.51 -9.13 -31.82
C SER A 140 17.24 -9.84 -31.34
N PRO A 141 16.81 -10.94 -32.02
CA PRO A 141 15.63 -11.72 -31.62
C PRO A 141 15.75 -12.37 -30.23
N GLU A 142 16.97 -12.66 -29.78
CA GLU A 142 17.23 -13.20 -28.43
C GLU A 142 16.97 -12.14 -27.35
N VAL A 143 17.41 -10.90 -27.58
CA VAL A 143 17.16 -9.77 -26.70
C VAL A 143 15.67 -9.41 -26.67
N GLU A 144 14.96 -9.53 -27.80
CA GLU A 144 13.51 -9.32 -27.88
C GLU A 144 12.73 -10.30 -26.98
N ARG A 145 13.08 -11.60 -27.04
CA ARG A 145 12.46 -12.62 -26.16
C ARG A 145 12.73 -12.34 -24.69
N MET A 146 13.98 -11.98 -24.34
CA MET A 146 14.35 -11.62 -22.98
C MET A 146 13.60 -10.38 -22.48
N GLN A 147 13.47 -9.34 -23.33
CA GLN A 147 12.72 -8.12 -23.02
C GLN A 147 11.23 -8.39 -22.82
N GLU A 148 10.61 -9.21 -23.68
CA GLU A 148 9.19 -9.58 -23.53
C GLU A 148 8.96 -10.40 -22.26
N GLN A 149 9.85 -11.33 -21.93
CA GLN A 149 9.76 -12.14 -20.72
C GLN A 149 9.93 -11.28 -19.45
N MET A 150 10.90 -10.36 -19.46
CA MET A 150 11.08 -9.37 -18.40
C MET A 150 9.85 -8.47 -18.26
N ARG A 151 9.29 -7.98 -19.38
CA ARG A 151 8.07 -7.14 -19.39
C ARG A 151 6.89 -7.89 -18.80
N ARG A 152 6.71 -9.18 -19.12
CA ARG A 152 5.66 -10.03 -18.53
C ARG A 152 5.83 -10.15 -17.02
N LEU A 153 7.04 -10.43 -16.54
CA LEU A 153 7.32 -10.55 -15.11
C LEU A 153 7.03 -9.23 -14.37
N MET A 154 7.50 -8.11 -14.93
CA MET A 154 7.27 -6.78 -14.36
C MET A 154 5.78 -6.40 -14.31
N VAL A 155 5.00 -6.79 -15.34
CA VAL A 155 3.55 -6.57 -15.41
C VAL A 155 2.77 -7.45 -14.42
N LEU A 156 3.31 -8.60 -14.03
CA LEU A 156 2.71 -9.50 -13.05
C LEU A 156 3.01 -9.10 -11.61
N LEU A 157 4.15 -8.45 -11.36
CA LEU A 157 4.61 -8.07 -10.03
C LEU A 157 3.55 -7.31 -9.18
N PRO A 158 2.79 -6.33 -9.72
CA PRO A 158 1.74 -5.64 -8.96
C PRO A 158 0.60 -6.55 -8.48
N TYR A 159 0.39 -7.73 -9.07
CA TYR A 159 -0.63 -8.67 -8.60
C TYR A 159 -0.19 -9.45 -7.36
N GLY A 160 1.12 -9.48 -7.07
CA GLY A 160 1.64 -10.10 -5.85
C GLY A 160 1.09 -9.48 -4.57
N THR A 161 0.70 -8.20 -4.60
CA THR A 161 0.08 -7.54 -3.43
C THR A 161 -1.29 -8.12 -3.08
N LEU A 162 -2.02 -8.71 -4.04
CA LEU A 162 -3.29 -9.39 -3.77
C LEU A 162 -3.06 -10.65 -2.94
N ALA A 163 -2.01 -11.41 -3.26
CA ALA A 163 -1.63 -12.58 -2.48
C ALA A 163 -1.26 -12.17 -1.05
N VAL A 164 -0.44 -11.13 -0.87
CA VAL A 164 -0.12 -10.61 0.47
C VAL A 164 -1.36 -10.15 1.20
N ALA A 165 -2.25 -9.39 0.55
CA ALA A 165 -3.49 -8.88 1.14
C ALA A 165 -4.42 -10.00 1.64
N ALA A 166 -4.35 -11.19 1.03
CA ALA A 166 -5.15 -12.34 1.43
C ALA A 166 -4.72 -12.98 2.77
N PHE A 167 -3.46 -12.76 3.20
CA PHE A 167 -2.90 -13.39 4.41
C PHE A 167 -2.61 -12.42 5.55
N VAL A 168 -2.79 -11.12 5.33
CA VAL A 168 -2.52 -10.08 6.33
C VAL A 168 -3.82 -9.61 7.01
N PRO A 169 -3.73 -9.01 8.21
CA PRO A 169 -4.90 -8.43 8.86
C PRO A 169 -5.57 -7.35 8.03
N LEU A 170 -6.87 -7.14 8.26
CA LEU A 170 -7.68 -6.15 7.54
C LEU A 170 -7.03 -4.75 7.53
N ALA A 171 -6.49 -4.30 8.67
CA ALA A 171 -5.74 -3.04 8.76
C ALA A 171 -4.57 -2.97 7.77
N ALA A 172 -3.83 -4.07 7.60
CA ALA A 172 -2.71 -4.15 6.66
C ALA A 172 -3.20 -4.06 5.21
N GLY A 173 -4.34 -4.68 4.92
CA GLY A 173 -5.00 -4.53 3.63
C GLY A 173 -5.40 -3.09 3.33
N LEU A 174 -5.95 -2.35 4.32
CA LEU A 174 -6.29 -0.92 4.16
C LEU A 174 -5.05 -0.06 3.89
N TYR A 175 -3.96 -0.33 4.59
CA TYR A 175 -2.67 0.30 4.31
C TYR A 175 -2.21 0.00 2.87
N LEU A 176 -2.25 -1.25 2.44
CA LEU A 176 -1.85 -1.66 1.08
C LEU A 176 -2.67 -0.94 0.00
N VAL A 177 -3.99 -0.83 0.18
CA VAL A 177 -4.86 -0.08 -0.74
C VAL A 177 -4.44 1.38 -0.77
N THR A 178 -4.36 2.03 0.39
CA THR A 178 -4.08 3.47 0.50
C THR A 178 -2.74 3.82 -0.10
N THR A 179 -1.71 3.04 0.25
CA THR A 179 -0.34 3.29 -0.18
C THR A 179 -0.15 3.04 -1.68
N THR A 180 -0.85 2.06 -2.25
CA THR A 180 -0.83 1.77 -3.69
C THR A 180 -1.62 2.82 -4.48
N ALA A 181 -2.77 3.25 -3.96
CA ALA A 181 -3.56 4.34 -4.52
C ALA A 181 -2.78 5.65 -4.55
N TRP A 182 -2.09 5.99 -3.46
CA TRP A 182 -1.20 7.15 -3.40
C TRP A 182 -0.14 7.10 -4.49
N THR A 183 0.54 5.96 -4.64
CA THR A 183 1.59 5.78 -5.65
C THR A 183 1.03 5.94 -7.07
N ALA A 184 -0.17 5.41 -7.34
CA ALA A 184 -0.85 5.54 -8.61
C ALA A 184 -1.29 6.99 -8.92
N LEU A 185 -1.68 7.76 -7.88
CA LEU A 185 -2.02 9.18 -7.95
C LEU A 185 -0.77 10.02 -8.23
N GLU A 186 0.29 9.85 -7.46
CA GLU A 186 1.56 10.59 -7.60
C GLU A 186 2.14 10.44 -9.01
N GLN A 187 2.18 9.21 -9.54
CA GLN A 187 2.61 8.95 -10.91
C GLN A 187 1.66 9.56 -11.96
N GLY A 188 0.35 9.58 -11.70
CA GLY A 188 -0.64 10.17 -12.58
C GLY A 188 -0.50 11.69 -12.68
N VAL A 189 -0.27 12.36 -11.54
CA VAL A 189 -0.01 13.81 -11.49
C VAL A 189 1.30 14.14 -12.21
N LEU A 190 2.37 13.40 -11.95
CA LEU A 190 3.68 13.60 -12.60
C LEU A 190 3.62 13.48 -14.13
N ARG A 191 2.87 12.51 -14.66
CA ARG A 191 2.73 12.34 -16.11
C ARG A 191 1.94 13.46 -16.79
N ARG A 192 1.09 14.20 -16.07
CA ARG A 192 0.35 15.35 -16.62
C ARG A 192 1.23 16.60 -16.78
N TYR A 193 2.33 16.68 -16.05
CA TYR A 193 3.28 17.80 -16.11
C TYR A 193 4.49 17.52 -17.02
N ARG A 194 4.52 16.38 -17.71
CA ARG A 194 5.50 16.05 -18.76
C ARG A 194 4.85 16.21 -20.13
#